data_AF-C0CQC7-F1
#
_entry.id   AF-C0CQC7-F1
#
_cell.length_a   1.000
_cell.length_b   1.000
_cell.length_c   1.000
_cell.angle_alpha   90.00
_cell.angle_beta   90.00
_cell.angle_gamma   90.00
#
_symmetry.space_group_name_H-M   'P 1'
#
loop_
_entity.id
_entity.type
_entity.pdbx_description
1 polymer ?
#
loop_
_entity_poly.entity_id
_entity_poly.type
_entity_poly.pdbx_seq_one_letter_code
_entity_poly.pdbx_strand_id
1 'polypeptide(L)' 'MKKIAILGSTGSIGTQTLDVARANADLQILGISAGQNVKKLEEQVREFKTLSVPT' A
#
# COMPACT_ATOMS: atom_id res chain seq x y z
N MET A 1 -3.98 -4.90 16.39
CA MET A 1 -4.19 -4.27 15.07
C MET A 1 -3.25 -3.07 14.93
N LYS A 2 -2.17 -3.24 14.17
CA LYS A 2 -1.15 -2.21 13.90
C LYS A 2 -1.50 -1.47 12.63
N LYS A 3 -1.43 -0.15 12.68
CA LYS A 3 -1.75 0.74 11.56
C LYS A 3 -0.46 1.21 10.91
N ILE A 4 -0.33 1.01 9.60
CA ILE A 4 0.88 1.32 8.84
C ILE A 4 0.58 2.12 7.57
N ALA A 5 1.58 2.86 7.10
CA ALA A 5 1.58 3.49 5.78
C ALA A 5 2.80 3.01 4.99
N ILE A 6 2.67 2.86 3.67
CA ILE A 6 3.73 2.36 2.79
C ILE A 6 4.10 3.42 1.76
N LEU A 7 5.31 3.94 1.87
CA LEU A 7 5.85 4.90 0.90
C LEU A 7 6.56 4.14 -0.22
N GLY A 8 6.15 4.39 -1.48
CA GLY A 8 6.67 3.65 -2.63
C GLY A 8 6.06 2.25 -2.81
N SER A 9 4.75 2.11 -2.61
CA SER A 9 4.00 0.84 -2.65
C SER A 9 4.08 0.11 -3.99
N THR A 10 4.42 0.80 -5.08
CA THR A 10 4.52 0.20 -6.42
C THR A 10 5.91 -0.38 -6.73
N GLY A 11 6.92 -0.03 -5.93
CA GLY A 11 8.28 -0.57 -6.04
C GLY A 11 8.41 -1.94 -5.39
N SER A 12 9.56 -2.61 -5.56
CA SER A 12 9.75 -4.01 -5.15
C SER A 12 9.47 -4.27 -3.67
N ILE A 13 10.00 -3.41 -2.78
CA ILE A 13 9.77 -3.53 -1.33
C ILE A 13 8.31 -3.22 -0.99
N GLY A 14 7.73 -2.18 -1.60
CA GLY A 14 6.35 -1.79 -1.39
C GLY A 14 5.38 -2.91 -1.74
N THR A 15 5.55 -3.56 -2.89
CA THR A 15 4.69 -4.68 -3.31
C THR A 15 4.81 -5.89 -2.40
N GLN A 16 6.04 -6.25 -2.02
CA GLN A 16 6.27 -7.36 -1.10
C GLN A 16 5.69 -7.07 0.30
N THR A 17 5.75 -5.81 0.74
CA THR A 17 5.12 -5.38 2.01
C THR A 17 3.60 -5.52 1.94
N LEU A 18 2.99 -5.20 0.79
CA LEU A 18 1.56 -5.43 0.57
C LEU A 18 1.22 -6.93 0.60
N ASP A 19 2.07 -7.81 0.06
CA ASP A 19 1.88 -9.26 0.16
C ASP A 19 1.86 -9.74 1.62
N VAL A 20 2.78 -9.22 2.45
CA VAL A 20 2.79 -9.52 3.89
C VAL A 20 1.51 -9.00 4.57
N ALA A 21 1.05 -7.81 4.22
CA ALA A 21 -0.18 -7.23 4.76
C ALA A 21 -1.44 -8.04 4.37
N ARG A 22 -1.50 -8.58 3.15
CA ARG A 22 -2.59 -9.49 2.72
C ARG A 22 -2.67 -10.75 3.57
N ALA A 23 -1.52 -11.30 3.91
CA ALA A 23 -1.42 -12.53 4.69
C ALA A 23 -1.55 -12.30 6.21
N ASN A 24 -1.57 -11.05 6.68
CA ASN A 24 -1.53 -10.72 8.10
C ASN A 24 -2.67 -9.77 8.52
N ALA A 25 -3.73 -10.34 9.08
CA ALA A 25 -4.91 -9.61 9.55
C ALA A 25 -4.64 -8.64 10.72
N ASP A 26 -3.48 -8.71 11.39
CA ASP A 26 -3.11 -7.72 12.41
C ASP A 26 -2.64 -6.39 11.81
N LEU A 27 -2.36 -6.34 10.50
CA LEU A 27 -1.91 -5.14 9.80
C LEU A 27 -3.08 -4.45 9.09
N GLN A 28 -3.25 -3.16 9.37
CA GLN A 28 -4.16 -2.29 8.65
C GLN A 28 -3.37 -1.22 7.89
N ILE A 29 -3.54 -1.19 6.57
CA ILE A 29 -2.94 -0.16 5.72
C ILE A 29 -3.84 1.07 5.73
N LEU A 30 -3.29 2.22 6.16
CA LEU A 30 -4.01 3.50 6.18
C LEU A 30 -3.66 4.42 5.01
N GLY A 31 -2.49 4.23 4.41
CA GLY A 31 -2.01 5.07 3.32
C GLY A 31 -0.94 4.39 2.50
N ILE A 32 -0.96 4.63 1.19
CA ILE A 32 0.08 4.20 0.27
C ILE A 32 0.48 5.35 -0.66
N SER A 33 1.76 5.42 -1.06
CA SER A 33 2.23 6.39 -2.06
C SER A 33 3.06 5.72 -3.14
N ALA A 34 3.13 6.36 -4.31
CA ALA A 34 4.01 5.96 -5.39
C ALA A 34 4.37 7.15 -6.28
N GLY A 35 5.59 7.17 -6.80
CA GLY A 35 6.07 8.28 -7.62
C GLY A 35 5.50 8.32 -9.05
N GLN A 36 5.60 7.21 -9.80
CA GLN A 36 5.31 7.23 -11.25
C GLN A 36 4.18 6.26 -11.68
N ASN A 37 4.01 5.13 -11.01
CA ASN A 37 3.09 4.09 -11.46
C ASN A 37 1.68 4.29 -10.88
N VAL A 38 0.99 5.33 -11.36
CA VAL A 38 -0.34 5.74 -10.88
C VAL A 38 -1.38 4.64 -11.05
N LYS A 39 -1.35 3.90 -12.16
CA LYS A 39 -2.29 2.80 -12.41
C LYS A 39 -2.19 1.71 -11.34
N LYS A 40 -0.97 1.26 -11.05
CA LYS A 40 -0.73 0.25 -10.01
C LYS A 40 -1.06 0.79 -8.62
N LEU A 41 -0.82 2.06 -8.36
CA LEU A 41 -1.21 2.72 -7.11
C LEU A 41 -2.75 2.72 -6.95
N GLU A 42 -3.50 3.02 -8.00
CA GLU A 42 -4.97 3.00 -7.99
C GLU A 42 -5.52 1.59 -7.70
N GLU A 43 -4.96 0.56 -8.34
CA GLU A 43 -5.32 -0.84 -8.09
C GLU A 43 -5.12 -1.20 -6.61
N GLN A 44 -3.98 -0.81 -6.03
CA GLN A 44 -3.66 -1.03 -4.61
C GLN A 44 -4.60 -0.24 -3.67
N VAL A 45 -4.93 1.01 -4.00
CA VAL A 45 -5.88 1.85 -3.24
C VAL A 45 -7.24 1.17 -3.15
N ARG A 46 -7.75 0.65 -4.27
CA ARG A 46 -9.05 -0.05 -4.35
C ARG A 46 -9.04 -1.35 -3.56
N GLU A 47 -7.96 -2.13 -3.66
CA GLU A 47 -7.81 -3.40 -2.96
C GLU A 47 -7.82 -3.23 -1.44
N PHE A 48 -6.99 -2.33 -0.92
CA PHE A 48 -6.82 -2.14 0.53
C PHE A 48 -7.83 -1.15 1.12
N LYS A 49 -8.68 -0.53 0.29
CA LYS A 49 -9.63 0.53 0.69
C LYS A 49 -8.94 1.63 1.51
N THR A 50 -7.77 2.03 1.05
CA THR A 50 -6.88 2.98 1.71
C THR A 50 -6.87 4.31 0.96
N LEU A 51 -6.22 5.35 1.50
CA LEU A 51 -5.99 6.61 0.77
C LEU A 51 -4.63 6.56 0.05
N SER A 52 -4.56 7.26 -1.09
CA SER A 52 -3.29 7.64 -1.70
C SER A 52 -2.72 8.84 -0.93
N VAL A 53 -1.47 8.76 -0.49
CA VAL A 53 -0.78 9.90 0.12
C VAL A 53 0.17 10.52 -0.91
N PRO A 54 0.24 11.87 -0.99
CA PRO A 54 1.18 12.53 -1.88
C PRO A 54 2.62 12.11 -1.53
N THR A 55 3.43 11.92 -2.57
CA THR A 55 4.86 11.57 -2.44
C THR A 55 5.72 12.80 -2.71
#